data_AF-A0A4Q5QMY3-F1
#
_entry.id   AF-A0A4Q5QMY3-F1
#
_cell.length_a   1.000
_cell.length_b   1.000
_cell.length_c   1.000
_cell.angle_alpha   90.00
_cell.angle_beta   90.00
_cell.angle_gamma   90.00
#
_symmetry.space_group_name_H-M   'P 1'
#
loop_
_entity.id
_entity.type
_entity.pdbx_description
1 polymer ?
#
loop_
_entity_poly.entity_id
_entity_poly.type
_entity_poly.pdbx_seq_one_letter_code
_entity_poly.pdbx_strand_id
1 'polypeptide(L)'
;MTSSITEVMKIGSQAIYNCPDCGGGLWQKKEDELITYRCYIGHKYTESELVRQQDKKLETALWISVRMMEEKRNLLLKLCDQDRSKGFVKLSADYLQRALEYEQHIKTIRQLLFSLHDNLSPS
;
A
#
# COMPACT_ATOMS: atom_id res chain seq x y z
N MET A 1 7.18 26.09 13.87
CA MET A 1 6.69 27.39 13.37
C MET A 1 5.91 27.10 12.10
N THR A 2 4.61 27.36 11.92
CA THR A 2 3.54 28.00 12.69
C THR A 2 2.33 27.07 12.66
N SER A 3 1.69 26.85 13.81
CA SER A 3 0.70 25.80 14.04
C SER A 3 -0.68 26.42 14.31
N SER A 4 -1.25 27.08 13.30
CA SER A 4 -2.60 27.64 13.38
C SER A 4 -3.50 27.03 12.32
N ILE A 5 -4.62 26.43 12.76
CA ILE A 5 -5.71 25.94 11.90
C ILE A 5 -6.15 27.01 10.89
N THR A 6 -6.04 28.29 11.27
CA THR A 6 -6.40 29.44 10.44
C THR A 6 -5.47 29.62 9.23
N GLU A 7 -4.20 29.19 9.29
CA GLU A 7 -3.29 29.22 8.14
C GLU A 7 -3.61 28.11 7.13
N VAL A 8 -4.10 26.97 7.62
CA VAL A 8 -4.48 25.82 6.78
C VAL A 8 -5.73 26.15 5.94
N MET A 9 -6.67 26.92 6.49
CA MET A 9 -7.85 27.39 5.74
C MET A 9 -7.50 28.33 4.57
N LYS A 10 -6.31 28.94 4.55
CA LYS A 10 -5.85 29.76 3.41
C LYS A 10 -5.35 28.93 2.23
N ILE A 11 -5.15 27.63 2.41
CA ILE A 11 -4.66 26.72 1.35
C ILE A 11 -5.76 26.45 0.33
N GLY A 12 -7.02 26.39 0.76
CA GLY A 12 -8.18 26.10 -0.09
C GLY A 12 -9.32 25.45 0.70
N SER A 13 -10.30 24.86 0.00
CA SER A 13 -11.35 24.07 0.66
C SER A 13 -10.81 22.68 1.01
N GLN A 14 -11.27 22.10 2.12
CA GLN A 14 -10.83 20.76 2.51
C GLN A 14 -11.35 19.73 1.50
N ALA A 15 -10.46 18.86 1.00
CA ALA A 15 -10.83 17.75 0.14
C ALA A 15 -11.14 16.51 1.00
N ILE A 16 -11.90 15.56 0.43
CA ILE A 16 -12.24 14.29 1.09
C ILE A 16 -11.12 13.22 0.94
N TYR A 17 -10.00 13.59 0.34
CA TYR A 17 -8.88 12.69 0.04
C TYR A 17 -7.70 12.91 0.98
N ASN A 18 -6.91 11.85 1.18
CA ASN A 18 -5.67 11.90 1.94
C ASN A 18 -4.45 11.92 1.01
N CYS A 19 -3.39 12.56 1.49
CA CYS A 19 -2.09 12.63 0.84
C CYS A 19 -1.47 11.24 0.75
N PRO A 20 -1.18 10.71 -0.45
CA PRO A 20 -0.63 9.36 -0.60
C PRO A 20 0.78 9.20 0.02
N ASP A 21 1.54 10.28 0.15
CA ASP A 21 2.90 10.25 0.69
C ASP A 21 2.99 10.35 2.22
N CYS A 22 2.01 10.99 2.88
CA CYS A 22 2.08 11.24 4.32
C CYS A 22 0.82 10.87 5.11
N GLY A 23 -0.26 10.44 4.45
CA GLY A 23 -1.52 10.05 5.10
C GLY A 23 -2.36 11.20 5.67
N GLY A 24 -1.86 12.44 5.62
CA GLY A 24 -2.59 13.63 6.11
C GLY A 24 -3.68 14.09 5.13
N GLY A 25 -4.66 14.84 5.63
CA GLY A 25 -5.72 15.41 4.78
C GLY A 25 -5.18 16.32 3.67
N LEU A 26 -5.91 16.41 2.56
CA LEU A 26 -5.63 17.32 1.46
C LEU A 26 -6.59 18.51 1.46
N TRP A 27 -6.07 19.64 1.00
CA TRP A 27 -6.86 20.84 0.66
C TRP A 27 -6.79 21.06 -0.84
N GLN A 28 -7.92 21.34 -1.45
CA GLN A 28 -8.03 21.65 -2.86
C GLN A 28 -8.09 23.16 -3.08
N LYS A 29 -7.38 23.64 -4.09
CA LYS A 29 -7.40 25.01 -4.55
C LYS A 29 -7.65 25.03 -6.05
N LYS A 30 -8.63 25.82 -6.47
CA LYS A 30 -8.87 26.12 -7.89
C LYS A 30 -8.20 27.44 -8.23
N GLU A 31 -7.25 27.42 -9.16
CA GLU A 31 -6.63 28.60 -9.76
C GLU A 31 -6.95 28.55 -11.26
N ASP A 32 -7.78 29.48 -11.73
CA ASP A 32 -8.36 29.49 -13.08
C ASP A 32 -9.06 28.16 -13.43
N GLU A 33 -8.51 27.40 -14.37
CA GLU A 33 -9.02 26.08 -14.78
C GLU A 33 -8.28 24.90 -14.12
N LEU A 34 -7.25 25.16 -13.32
CA LEU A 34 -6.44 24.11 -12.70
C LEU A 34 -6.87 23.85 -11.25
N ILE A 35 -7.17 22.59 -10.94
CA ILE A 35 -7.38 22.12 -9.57
C ILE A 35 -6.07 21.52 -9.05
N THR A 36 -5.62 22.03 -7.90
CA THR A 36 -4.43 21.50 -7.21
C THR A 36 -4.78 21.10 -5.78
N TYR A 37 -4.16 20.02 -5.32
CA TYR A 37 -4.27 19.51 -3.96
C TYR A 37 -2.96 19.75 -3.23
N ARG A 38 -3.05 20.12 -1.95
CA ARG A 38 -1.88 20.30 -1.10
C ARG A 38 -2.11 19.73 0.30
N CYS A 39 -1.13 19.00 0.82
CA CYS A 39 -1.15 18.55 2.22
C CYS A 39 -0.47 19.56 3.15
N TYR A 40 -0.72 19.45 4.45
CA TYR A 40 -0.15 20.36 5.46
C TYR A 40 1.39 20.45 5.42
N ILE A 41 2.07 19.33 5.18
CA ILE A 41 3.54 19.28 5.15
C ILE A 41 4.16 19.67 3.79
N GLY A 42 3.33 20.03 2.79
CA GLY A 42 3.80 20.65 1.56
C GLY A 42 3.72 19.85 0.26
N HIS A 43 3.36 18.55 0.26
CA HIS A 43 3.14 17.81 -0.99
C HIS A 43 2.01 18.44 -1.80
N LYS A 44 2.22 18.57 -3.11
CA LYS A 44 1.29 19.19 -4.06
C LYS A 44 1.06 18.26 -5.25
N TYR A 45 -0.18 18.22 -5.72
CA TYR A 45 -0.59 17.42 -6.87
C TYR A 45 -1.61 18.19 -7.71
N THR A 46 -1.60 18.04 -9.02
CA THR A 46 -2.80 18.19 -9.85
C THR A 46 -3.74 16.99 -9.67
N GLU A 47 -4.95 17.04 -10.21
CA GLU A 47 -5.88 15.89 -10.18
C GLU A 47 -5.26 14.62 -10.79
N SER A 48 -4.65 14.72 -11.97
CA SER A 48 -4.04 13.58 -12.67
C SER A 48 -2.81 13.05 -11.94
N GLU A 49 -1.98 13.93 -11.38
CA GLU A 49 -0.84 13.53 -10.55
C GLU A 49 -1.27 12.83 -9.27
N LEU A 50 -2.38 13.26 -8.65
CA LEU A 50 -2.90 12.62 -7.44
C LEU A 50 -3.31 11.17 -7.72
N VAL A 51 -4.05 10.93 -8.81
CA VAL A 51 -4.44 9.58 -9.24
C VAL A 51 -3.20 8.71 -9.47
N ARG A 52 -2.26 9.19 -10.29
CA ARG A 52 -1.03 8.45 -10.59
C ARG A 52 -0.21 8.14 -9.33
N GLN A 53 -0.16 9.08 -8.38
CA GLN A 53 0.54 8.88 -7.12
C GLN A 53 -0.18 7.86 -6.22
N GLN A 54 -1.52 7.85 -6.18
CA GLN A 54 -2.29 6.83 -5.48
C GLN A 54 -2.01 5.44 -6.05
N ASP A 55 -1.98 5.29 -7.37
CA ASP A 55 -1.69 4.01 -8.02
C ASP A 55 -0.27 3.51 -7.68
N LYS A 56 0.72 4.41 -7.76
CA LYS A 56 2.11 4.08 -7.39
C LYS A 56 2.22 3.63 -5.92
N LYS A 57 1.48 4.28 -5.02
CA LYS A 57 1.48 3.91 -3.59
C LYS A 57 0.76 2.59 -3.36
N LEU A 58 -0.34 2.34 -4.06
CA LEU A 58 -1.03 1.06 -4.01
C LEU A 58 -0.12 -0.08 -4.49
N GLU A 59 0.53 0.09 -5.63
CA GLU A 59 1.48 -0.90 -6.16
C GLU A 59 2.61 -1.17 -5.16
N THR A 60 3.21 -0.11 -4.60
CA THR A 60 4.26 -0.22 -3.59
C THR A 60 3.77 -1.00 -2.35
N ALA A 61 2.57 -0.71 -1.85
CA ALA A 61 2.00 -1.38 -0.69
C ALA A 61 1.71 -2.87 -0.95
N LEU A 62 1.26 -3.21 -2.17
CA LEU A 62 1.03 -4.60 -2.57
C LEU A 62 2.36 -5.37 -2.68
N TRP A 63 3.41 -4.77 -3.24
CA TRP A 63 4.75 -5.37 -3.27
C TRP A 63 5.31 -5.64 -1.87
N ILE A 64 5.16 -4.68 -0.95
CA ILE A 64 5.54 -4.86 0.46
C ILE A 64 4.75 -6.03 1.07
N SER A 65 3.45 -6.10 0.80
CA SER A 65 2.58 -7.17 1.30
C SER A 65 3.02 -8.54 0.79
N VAL A 66 3.33 -8.68 -0.51
CA VAL A 66 3.87 -9.91 -1.10
C VAL A 66 5.14 -10.34 -0.37
N ARG A 67 6.10 -9.44 -0.21
CA ARG A 67 7.36 -9.73 0.49
C ARG A 67 7.10 -10.22 1.92
N MET A 68 6.25 -9.52 2.68
CA MET A 68 5.92 -9.92 4.06
C MET A 68 5.23 -11.29 4.13
N MET A 69 4.37 -11.60 3.16
CA MET A 69 3.75 -12.92 3.05
C MET A 69 4.76 -14.02 2.72
N GLU A 70 5.73 -13.75 1.84
CA GLU A 70 6.81 -14.68 1.52
C GLU A 70 7.70 -14.97 2.73
N GLU A 71 8.10 -13.91 3.45
CA GLU A 71 8.86 -14.03 4.70
C GLU A 71 8.10 -14.90 5.72
N LYS A 72 6.80 -14.66 5.91
CA LYS A 72 5.96 -15.44 6.82
C LYS A 72 5.79 -16.89 6.37
N ARG A 73 5.58 -17.14 5.08
CA ARG A 73 5.53 -18.49 4.49
C ARG A 73 6.83 -19.24 4.77
N ASN A 74 7.98 -18.62 4.53
CA ASN A 74 9.28 -19.24 4.76
C ASN A 74 9.52 -19.57 6.24
N LEU A 75 9.06 -18.70 7.15
CA LEU A 75 9.10 -18.97 8.58
C LEU A 75 8.22 -20.17 8.97
N LEU A 76 7.01 -20.29 8.40
CA LEU A 76 6.12 -21.43 8.64
C LEU A 76 6.73 -22.74 8.15
N LEU A 77 7.34 -22.76 6.97
CA LEU A 77 8.05 -23.93 6.45
C LEU A 77 9.21 -24.35 7.37
N LYS A 78 10.00 -23.38 7.86
CA LYS A 78 11.07 -23.64 8.84
C LYS A 78 10.53 -24.27 10.13
N LEU A 79 9.41 -23.77 10.66
CA LEU A 79 8.78 -24.33 11.85
C LEU A 79 8.22 -25.74 11.60
N CYS A 80 7.61 -25.97 10.44
CA CYS A 80 7.15 -27.28 10.00
C CYS A 80 8.29 -28.31 10.03
N ASP A 81 9.45 -27.97 9.46
CA ASP A 81 10.61 -28.88 9.43
C ASP A 81 11.18 -29.15 10.83
N GLN A 82 11.28 -28.11 11.66
CA GLN A 82 11.74 -28.22 13.04
C GLN A 82 10.84 -29.13 13.88
N ASP A 83 9.53 -28.98 13.79
CA ASP A 83 8.59 -29.77 14.60
C ASP A 83 8.43 -31.19 14.08
N ARG A 84 8.57 -31.39 12.76
CA ARG A 84 8.67 -32.73 12.18
C ARG A 84 9.87 -33.49 12.74
N SER A 85 11.03 -32.83 12.87
CA SER A 85 12.24 -33.44 13.45
C SER A 85 12.09 -33.83 14.92
N LYS A 86 11.16 -33.18 15.65
CA LYS A 86 10.86 -33.46 17.06
C LYS A 86 9.70 -34.46 17.24
N GLY A 87 9.09 -34.95 16.15
CA GLY A 87 7.96 -35.87 16.20
C GLY A 87 6.58 -35.21 16.40
N PHE A 88 6.49 -33.87 16.35
CA PHE A 88 5.23 -33.14 16.50
C PHE A 88 4.45 -33.07 15.18
N VAL A 89 3.96 -34.22 14.72
CA VAL A 89 3.33 -34.40 13.39
C VAL A 89 2.15 -33.46 13.14
N LYS A 90 1.24 -33.32 14.11
CA LYS A 90 0.03 -32.48 13.94
C LYS A 90 0.36 -30.99 13.83
N LEU A 91 1.32 -30.52 14.62
CA LEU A 91 1.74 -29.11 14.62
C LEU A 91 2.50 -28.76 13.33
N SER A 92 3.39 -29.66 12.90
CA SER A 92 4.08 -29.57 11.61
C SER A 92 3.09 -29.47 10.44
N ALA A 93 2.03 -30.29 10.43
CA ALA A 93 0.99 -30.27 9.40
C ALA A 93 0.19 -28.96 9.36
N ASP A 94 -0.15 -28.36 10.52
CA ASP A 94 -0.82 -27.06 10.59
C ASP A 94 0.06 -25.94 10.02
N TYR A 95 1.36 -25.93 10.34
CA TYR A 95 2.29 -24.95 9.75
C TYR A 95 2.43 -25.10 8.23
N LEU A 96 2.51 -26.35 7.74
CA LEU A 96 2.55 -26.61 6.30
C LEU A 96 1.28 -26.12 5.60
N GLN A 97 0.10 -26.41 6.17
CA GLN A 97 -1.17 -25.95 5.61
C GLN A 97 -1.20 -24.42 5.47
N ARG A 98 -0.84 -23.70 6.53
CA ARG A 98 -0.80 -22.22 6.49
C ARG A 98 0.23 -21.69 5.49
N ALA A 99 1.37 -22.36 5.33
CA ALA A 99 2.36 -21.98 4.32
C ALA A 99 1.81 -22.08 2.90
N LEU A 100 1.03 -23.13 2.61
CA LEU A 100 0.34 -23.31 1.32
C LEU A 100 -0.76 -22.27 1.09
N GLU A 101 -1.51 -21.90 2.13
CA GLU A 101 -2.49 -20.80 2.05
C GLU A 101 -1.81 -19.47 1.69
N TYR A 102 -0.68 -19.15 2.33
CA TYR A 102 0.10 -17.96 1.97
C TYR A 102 0.61 -18.01 0.53
N GLU A 103 1.03 -19.17 0.03
CA GLU A 103 1.45 -19.33 -1.36
C GLU A 103 0.33 -18.99 -2.35
N GLN A 104 -0.90 -19.42 -2.06
CA GLN A 104 -2.06 -19.08 -2.87
C GLN A 104 -2.38 -17.57 -2.81
N HIS A 105 -2.32 -16.95 -1.62
CA HIS A 105 -2.52 -15.50 -1.48
C HIS A 105 -1.46 -14.69 -2.25
N ILE A 106 -0.19 -15.08 -2.15
CA ILE A 106 0.91 -14.45 -2.88
C ILE A 106 0.66 -14.52 -4.39
N LYS A 107 0.22 -15.67 -4.90
CA LYS A 107 -0.10 -15.84 -6.32
C LYS A 107 -1.21 -14.88 -6.78
N THR A 108 -2.30 -14.78 -6.01
CA THR A 108 -3.41 -13.86 -6.32
C THR A 108 -2.94 -12.40 -6.33
N ILE A 109 -2.17 -11.97 -5.33
CA ILE A 109 -1.70 -10.58 -5.26
C ILE A 109 -0.72 -10.27 -6.40
N ARG A 110 0.15 -11.22 -6.78
CA ARG A 110 1.04 -11.07 -7.94
C ARG A 110 0.25 -10.88 -9.23
N GLN A 111 -0.81 -11.66 -9.46
CA GLN A 111 -1.68 -11.50 -10.63
C GLN A 111 -2.34 -10.12 -10.67
N LEU A 112 -2.79 -9.62 -9.52
CA LEU A 112 -3.32 -8.27 -9.40
C LEU A 112 -2.26 -7.20 -9.73
N LEU A 113 -1.05 -7.34 -9.19
CA LEU A 113 0.07 -6.44 -9.48
C LEU A 113 0.42 -6.37 -10.97
N PHE A 114 0.47 -7.52 -11.67
CA PHE A 114 0.68 -7.54 -13.12
C PHE A 114 -0.42 -6.78 -13.86
N SER A 115 -1.68 -6.99 -13.47
CA SER A 115 -2.82 -6.31 -14.07
C SER A 115 -2.79 -4.79 -13.83
N LEU A 116 -2.33 -4.34 -12.65
CA LEU A 116 -2.19 -2.92 -12.34
C LEU A 116 -1.05 -2.27 -13.13
N HIS A 117 0.08 -2.96 -13.28
CA HIS A 117 1.24 -2.45 -14.00
C HIS A 117 0.95 -2.18 -15.49
N ASP A 118 0.20 -3.08 -16.13
CA ASP A 118 -0.22 -2.93 -17.53
C ASP A 118 -1.12 -1.69 -17.72
N ASN A 119 -1.94 -1.35 -16.72
CA ASN A 119 -2.80 -0.16 -16.74
C ASN A 119 -2.03 1.15 -16.49
N LEU A 120 -0.89 1.09 -15.79
CA LEU A 120 -0.06 2.26 -15.46
C LEU A 120 0.96 2.62 -16.54
N SER A 121 1.14 1.73 -17.52
CA SER A 121 2.05 1.88 -18.65
C SER A 121 1.29 1.78 -19.99
N PRO A 122 0.27 2.62 -20.25
CA PRO A 122 -0.39 2.58 -21.55
C PRO A 122 0.64 3.00 -22.62
N SER A 123 0.89 2.10 -23.57
CA SER A 123 1.70 2.32 -24.77
C SER A 123 1.26 3.54 -25.57
#